data_AF-W2T4J0-F1
#
_entry.id   AF-W2T4J0-F1
#
_cell.length_a   1.000
_cell.length_b   1.000
_cell.length_c   1.000
_cell.angle_alpha   90.00
_cell.angle_beta   90.00
_cell.angle_gamma   90.00
#
_symmetry.space_group_name_H-M   'P 1'
#
loop_
_entity.id
_entity.type
_entity.pdbx_description
1 polymer ?
#
loop_
_entity_poly.entity_id
_entity_poly.type
_entity_poly.pdbx_seq_one_letter_code
_entity_poly.pdbx_strand_id
1 'polypeptide(L)'
;MNRTLSYDLLENETARHSAIVQNLCLEGEGALVSNPLYRCFQLIQVIECIIAIVSLPLVYCRYIQSAAFHINLKILLCLYYQIAGVYVLVVLICTIFQAVLWLTSRNPCDVYPSRFAHEFFNLSELYCLLYLLASQPLVSLERTIATLRVDTYEKCSKKSAAVLYVIASVSLRFFNIVLQREENLELNSC
;
A
#
# COMPACT_ATOMS: atom_id res chain seq x y z
N MET A 1 -24.04 -18.48 12.72
CA MET A 1 -22.93 -19.31 12.22
C MET A 1 -21.82 -18.34 11.83
N ASN A 2 -20.87 -18.12 12.75
CA ASN A 2 -19.78 -17.14 12.59
C ASN A 2 -18.84 -17.62 11.48
N ARG A 3 -18.79 -16.89 10.36
CA ARG A 3 -17.92 -17.15 9.20
C ARG A 3 -16.56 -16.46 9.35
N THR A 4 -15.97 -16.44 10.54
CA THR A 4 -14.56 -16.12 10.68
C THR A 4 -13.81 -17.43 10.64
N LEU A 5 -13.45 -17.86 9.43
CA LEU A 5 -12.44 -18.89 9.24
C LEU A 5 -11.16 -18.31 9.87
N SER A 6 -10.84 -18.70 11.10
CA SER A 6 -9.66 -18.17 11.79
C SER A 6 -8.43 -18.60 11.00
N TYR A 7 -7.54 -17.66 10.68
CA TYR A 7 -6.29 -17.96 9.98
C TYR A 7 -5.47 -19.08 10.66
N ASP A 8 -5.64 -19.24 11.99
CA ASP A 8 -5.04 -20.31 12.78
C ASP A 8 -5.43 -21.73 12.31
N LEU A 9 -6.64 -21.89 11.74
CA LEU A 9 -7.10 -23.17 11.17
C LEU A 9 -6.48 -23.46 9.80
N LEU A 10 -6.13 -22.42 9.04
CA LEU A 10 -5.47 -22.53 7.73
C LEU A 10 -3.95 -22.77 7.87
N GLU A 11 -3.36 -22.33 8.99
CA GLU A 11 -1.93 -22.44 9.28
C GLU A 11 -1.56 -23.79 9.91
N ASN A 12 -2.51 -24.47 10.56
CA ASN A 12 -2.29 -25.84 11.05
C ASN A 12 -2.39 -26.87 9.91
N GLU A 13 -1.25 -27.42 9.48
CA GLU A 13 -1.15 -28.44 8.41
C GLU A 13 -2.08 -29.65 8.63
N THR A 14 -2.24 -30.10 9.88
CA THR A 14 -3.10 -31.25 10.21
C THR A 14 -4.58 -30.92 10.07
N ALA A 15 -4.98 -29.68 10.31
CA ALA A 15 -6.35 -29.20 10.17
C ALA A 15 -6.71 -28.93 8.70
N ARG A 16 -5.73 -28.50 7.88
CA ARG A 16 -5.91 -28.19 6.44
C ARG A 16 -6.37 -29.40 5.61
N HIS A 17 -6.02 -30.62 6.04
CA HIS A 17 -6.47 -31.86 5.38
C HIS A 17 -7.86 -32.36 5.84
N SER A 18 -8.50 -31.70 6.80
CA SER A 18 -9.86 -32.04 7.21
C SER A 18 -10.86 -31.73 6.10
N ALA A 19 -11.78 -32.67 5.81
CA ALA A 19 -12.86 -32.49 4.84
C ALA A 19 -13.73 -31.25 5.14
N ILE A 20 -13.87 -30.87 6.42
CA ILE A 20 -14.63 -29.69 6.83
C ILE A 20 -13.92 -28.41 6.37
N VAL A 21 -12.60 -28.33 6.55
CA VAL A 21 -11.79 -27.16 6.16
C VAL A 21 -11.71 -27.05 4.64
N GLN A 22 -11.56 -28.18 3.94
CA GLN A 22 -11.57 -28.19 2.47
C GLN A 22 -12.90 -27.70 1.89
N ASN A 23 -14.04 -28.10 2.46
CA ASN A 23 -15.36 -27.61 2.03
C ASN A 23 -15.53 -26.11 2.30
N LEU A 24 -15.02 -25.61 3.43
CA LEU A 24 -15.02 -24.16 3.74
C LEU A 24 -14.16 -23.36 2.75
N CYS A 25 -12.97 -23.85 2.39
CA CYS A 25 -12.14 -23.22 1.35
C CYS A 25 -12.85 -23.25 0.00
N LEU A 26 -13.46 -24.38 -0.38
CA LEU A 26 -14.20 -24.51 -1.64
C LEU A 26 -15.40 -23.56 -1.73
N GLU A 27 -16.16 -23.40 -0.66
CA GLU A 27 -17.30 -22.48 -0.62
C GLU A 27 -16.86 -21.00 -0.66
N GLY A 28 -15.78 -20.66 0.05
CA GLY A 28 -15.25 -19.29 0.09
C GLY A 28 -14.56 -18.88 -1.21
N GLU A 29 -13.55 -19.65 -1.62
CA GLU A 29 -12.70 -19.35 -2.76
C GLU A 29 -13.30 -19.81 -4.09
N GLY A 30 -14.03 -20.93 -4.10
CA GLY A 30 -14.72 -21.39 -5.31
C GLY A 30 -15.71 -20.34 -5.83
N ALA A 31 -16.34 -19.56 -4.94
CA ALA A 31 -17.21 -18.45 -5.30
C ALA A 31 -16.45 -17.19 -5.74
N LEU A 32 -15.27 -16.90 -5.16
CA LEU A 32 -14.49 -15.70 -5.47
C LEU A 32 -13.63 -15.86 -6.73
N VAL A 33 -12.94 -16.99 -6.87
CA VAL A 33 -12.02 -17.32 -7.98
C VAL A 33 -12.78 -17.64 -9.27
N SER A 34 -14.00 -18.20 -9.16
CA SER A 34 -14.88 -18.38 -10.32
C SER A 34 -15.59 -17.09 -10.73
N ASN A 35 -15.56 -16.05 -9.90
CA ASN A 35 -16.24 -14.80 -10.21
C ASN A 35 -15.49 -14.05 -11.33
N PRO A 36 -16.10 -13.87 -12.51
CA PRO A 36 -15.46 -13.19 -13.63
C PRO A 36 -15.15 -11.72 -13.30
N LEU A 37 -15.92 -11.07 -12.42
CA LEU A 37 -15.67 -9.67 -12.03
C LEU A 37 -14.34 -9.53 -11.29
N TYR A 38 -14.05 -10.42 -10.35
CA TYR A 38 -12.80 -10.39 -9.59
C TYR A 38 -11.58 -10.51 -10.52
N ARG A 39 -11.66 -11.40 -11.51
CA ARG A 39 -10.62 -11.55 -12.53
C ARG A 39 -10.45 -10.31 -13.40
N CYS A 40 -11.55 -9.66 -13.78
CA CYS A 40 -11.49 -8.40 -14.51
C CYS A 40 -10.78 -7.32 -13.69
N PHE A 41 -11.09 -7.19 -12.40
CA PHE A 41 -10.41 -6.23 -11.53
C PHE A 41 -8.92 -6.52 -11.38
N GLN A 42 -8.53 -7.80 -11.23
CA GLN A 42 -7.10 -8.16 -11.21
C GLN A 42 -6.39 -7.79 -12.52
N LEU A 43 -7.01 -8.05 -13.68
CA LEU A 43 -6.42 -7.67 -14.97
C LEU A 43 -6.30 -6.15 -15.13
N ILE A 44 -7.32 -5.40 -14.71
CA ILE A 44 -7.29 -3.93 -14.70
C ILE A 44 -6.14 -3.46 -13.80
N GLN A 45 -6.00 -4.02 -12.60
CA GLN A 45 -4.95 -3.67 -11.65
C GLN A 45 -3.55 -3.90 -12.24
N VAL A 46 -3.33 -5.00 -12.95
CA VAL A 46 -2.07 -5.29 -13.64
C VAL A 46 -1.78 -4.26 -14.73
N ILE A 47 -2.79 -3.94 -15.55
CA ILE A 47 -2.66 -2.94 -16.62
C ILE A 47 -2.32 -1.56 -16.01
N GLU A 48 -3.00 -1.17 -14.94
CA GLU A 48 -2.72 0.07 -14.20
C GLU A 48 -1.29 0.08 -13.65
N CYS A 49 -0.82 -1.03 -13.08
CA CYS A 49 0.56 -1.13 -12.60
C CYS A 49 1.59 -0.97 -13.73
N ILE A 50 1.36 -1.59 -14.89
CA ILE A 50 2.25 -1.46 -16.06
C ILE A 50 2.28 -0.01 -16.54
N ILE A 51 1.12 0.63 -16.67
CA ILE A 51 1.02 2.04 -17.05
C ILE A 51 1.73 2.92 -16.03
N ALA A 52 1.56 2.65 -14.73
CA ALA A 52 2.17 3.42 -13.66
C ALA A 52 3.71 3.29 -13.63
N ILE A 53 4.26 2.10 -13.85
CA ILE A 53 5.71 1.85 -13.91
C ILE A 53 6.38 2.67 -15.01
N VAL A 54 5.69 2.87 -16.14
CA VAL A 54 6.22 3.67 -17.26
C VAL A 54 5.95 5.17 -17.04
N SER A 55 4.74 5.53 -16.64
CA SER A 55 4.33 6.93 -16.53
C SER A 55 4.96 7.65 -15.34
N LEU A 56 5.11 7.01 -14.17
CA LEU A 56 5.68 7.67 -12.98
C LEU A 56 7.11 8.18 -13.20
N PRO A 57 8.08 7.37 -13.71
CA PRO A 57 9.42 7.87 -14.00
C PRO A 57 9.44 8.91 -15.12
N LEU A 58 8.65 8.71 -16.18
CA LEU A 58 8.56 9.65 -17.29
C LEU A 58 8.09 11.02 -16.82
N VAL A 59 7.03 11.04 -16.00
CA VAL A 59 6.48 12.30 -15.48
C VAL A 59 7.47 12.96 -14.51
N TYR A 60 8.09 12.17 -13.63
CA TYR A 60 9.09 12.67 -12.69
C TYR A 60 10.28 13.32 -13.40
N CYS A 61 10.91 12.61 -14.34
CA CYS A 61 12.09 13.11 -15.06
C CYS A 61 11.76 14.29 -15.96
N ARG A 62 10.64 14.24 -16.71
CA ARG A 62 10.33 15.26 -17.71
C ARG A 62 9.75 16.53 -17.09
N TYR A 63 8.82 16.41 -16.15
CA TYR A 63 8.06 17.54 -15.65
C TYR A 63 8.52 17.99 -14.25
N ILE A 64 8.76 17.06 -13.32
CA ILE A 64 9.04 17.43 -11.93
C ILE A 64 10.47 17.96 -11.76
N GLN A 65 11.46 17.28 -12.34
CA GLN A 65 12.86 17.72 -12.25
C GLN A 65 13.08 19.05 -12.98
N SER A 66 12.54 19.17 -14.21
CA SER A 66 12.67 20.34 -15.08
C SER A 66 11.89 21.56 -14.61
N ALA A 67 10.83 21.39 -13.81
CA ALA A 67 10.02 22.52 -13.37
C ALA A 67 10.80 23.46 -12.44
N ALA A 68 10.53 24.76 -12.56
CA ALA A 68 11.07 25.80 -11.68
C ALA A 68 10.32 25.87 -10.34
N PHE A 69 10.13 24.73 -9.68
CA PHE A 69 9.52 24.66 -8.35
C PHE A 69 10.53 25.02 -7.26
N HIS A 70 10.02 25.59 -6.16
CA HIS A 70 10.77 25.75 -4.92
C HIS A 70 11.31 24.41 -4.41
N ILE A 71 12.48 24.43 -3.79
CA ILE A 71 13.20 23.23 -3.34
C ILE A 71 12.33 22.35 -2.43
N ASN A 72 11.57 22.96 -1.52
CA ASN A 72 10.68 22.24 -0.60
C ASN A 72 9.61 21.44 -1.34
N LEU A 73 8.96 22.08 -2.31
CA LEU A 73 7.94 21.45 -3.14
C LEU A 73 8.56 20.35 -4.01
N LYS A 74 9.78 20.54 -4.52
CA LYS A 74 10.52 19.49 -5.24
C LYS A 74 10.81 18.28 -4.35
N ILE A 75 11.24 18.48 -3.10
CA ILE A 75 11.49 17.39 -2.15
C ILE A 75 10.20 16.64 -1.85
N LEU A 76 9.10 17.35 -1.58
CA LEU A 76 7.81 16.75 -1.25
C LEU A 76 7.24 15.95 -2.43
N LEU A 77 7.32 16.49 -3.64
CA LEU A 77 6.94 15.78 -4.87
C LEU A 77 7.88 14.60 -5.14
N CYS A 78 9.18 14.72 -4.88
CA CYS A 78 10.12 13.61 -5.03
C CYS A 78 9.74 12.44 -4.11
N LEU A 79 9.50 12.72 -2.83
CA LEU A 79 9.05 11.70 -1.87
C LEU A 79 7.70 11.11 -2.27
N TYR A 80 6.75 11.93 -2.75
CA TYR A 80 5.46 11.47 -3.25
C TYR A 80 5.63 10.44 -4.38
N TYR A 81 6.43 10.77 -5.41
CA TYR A 81 6.65 9.87 -6.55
C TYR A 81 7.43 8.61 -6.17
N GLN A 82 8.38 8.70 -5.23
CA GLN A 82 9.09 7.54 -4.71
C GLN A 82 8.14 6.58 -4.00
N ILE A 83 7.29 7.07 -3.09
CA ILE A 83 6.32 6.23 -2.39
C ILE A 83 5.24 5.69 -3.34
N ALA A 84 4.81 6.47 -4.34
CA ALA A 84 3.92 5.96 -5.40
C ALA A 84 4.58 4.81 -6.19
N GLY A 85 5.88 4.91 -6.48
CA GLY A 85 6.64 3.82 -7.09
C GLY A 85 6.68 2.57 -6.21
N VAL A 86 6.96 2.72 -4.90
CA VAL A 86 6.94 1.61 -3.94
C VAL A 86 5.56 0.96 -3.85
N TYR A 87 4.50 1.76 -3.79
CA TYR A 87 3.12 1.28 -3.80
C TYR A 87 2.83 0.38 -5.00
N VAL A 88 3.15 0.86 -6.21
CA VAL A 88 2.93 0.10 -7.44
C VAL A 88 3.73 -1.21 -7.44
N LEU A 89 4.96 -1.20 -6.93
CA LEU A 89 5.76 -2.42 -6.80
C LEU A 89 5.16 -3.41 -5.81
N VAL A 90 4.69 -2.96 -4.64
CA VAL A 90 4.03 -3.80 -3.63
C VAL A 90 2.78 -4.46 -4.23
N VAL A 91 1.92 -3.67 -4.88
CA VAL A 91 0.69 -4.19 -5.52
C VAL A 91 1.03 -5.17 -6.65
N LEU A 92 2.03 -4.87 -7.47
CA LEU A 92 2.46 -5.77 -8.54
C LEU A 92 3.00 -7.10 -7.98
N ILE A 93 3.86 -7.05 -6.96
CA ILE A 93 4.42 -8.24 -6.31
C ILE A 93 3.29 -9.07 -5.68
N CYS A 94 2.35 -8.43 -4.98
CA CYS A 94 1.19 -9.09 -4.40
C CYS A 94 0.35 -9.80 -5.49
N THR A 95 0.12 -9.12 -6.61
CA THR A 95 -0.64 -9.68 -7.74
C THR A 95 0.08 -10.87 -8.39
N ILE A 96 1.41 -10.77 -8.58
CA ILE A 96 2.22 -11.89 -9.09
C ILE A 96 2.20 -13.05 -8.10
N PHE A 97 2.33 -12.77 -6.81
CA PHE A 97 2.31 -13.79 -5.77
C PHE A 97 0.97 -14.54 -5.74
N GLN A 98 -0.15 -13.81 -5.80
CA GLN A 98 -1.49 -14.41 -5.92
C GLN A 98 -1.64 -15.25 -7.20
N ALA A 99 -1.12 -14.76 -8.34
CA ALA A 99 -1.16 -15.51 -9.59
C ALA A 99 -0.33 -16.80 -9.52
N VAL A 100 0.84 -16.77 -8.87
CA VAL A 100 1.68 -17.96 -8.66
C VAL A 100 0.99 -18.96 -7.74
N LEU A 101 0.40 -18.51 -6.63
CA LEU A 101 -0.37 -19.38 -5.73
C LEU A 101 -1.51 -20.07 -6.49
N TRP A 102 -2.24 -19.31 -7.30
CA TRP A 102 -3.31 -19.85 -8.13
C TRP A 102 -2.80 -20.91 -9.12
N LEU A 103 -1.70 -20.65 -9.83
CA LEU A 103 -1.12 -21.58 -10.82
C LEU A 103 -0.51 -22.84 -10.19
N THR A 104 -0.01 -22.76 -8.96
CA THR A 104 0.70 -23.86 -8.28
C THR A 104 -0.18 -24.65 -7.31
N SER A 105 -1.35 -24.12 -6.95
CA SER A 105 -2.30 -24.78 -6.05
C SER A 105 -2.80 -26.10 -6.63
N ARG A 106 -2.68 -27.16 -5.84
CA ARG A 106 -3.29 -28.48 -6.12
C ARG A 106 -4.57 -28.70 -5.34
N ASN A 107 -4.67 -28.09 -4.16
CA ASN A 107 -5.87 -28.07 -3.34
C ASN A 107 -6.41 -26.64 -3.24
N PRO A 108 -7.72 -26.46 -3.05
CA PRO A 108 -8.34 -25.14 -2.90
C PRO A 108 -7.71 -24.35 -1.75
N CYS A 109 -7.49 -24.96 -0.58
CA CYS A 109 -6.91 -24.25 0.57
C CYS A 109 -5.45 -23.81 0.39
N ASP A 110 -4.75 -24.24 -0.66
CA ASP A 110 -3.35 -23.84 -0.90
C ASP A 110 -3.22 -22.49 -1.61
N VAL A 111 -4.34 -21.92 -2.09
CA VAL A 111 -4.38 -20.58 -2.70
C VAL A 111 -4.28 -19.48 -1.64
N TYR A 112 -4.65 -19.78 -0.37
CA TYR A 112 -4.52 -18.83 0.72
C TYR A 112 -3.04 -18.56 1.04
N PRO A 113 -2.60 -17.29 0.99
CA PRO A 113 -1.24 -16.93 1.37
C PRO A 113 -1.01 -17.21 2.85
N SER A 114 0.26 -17.40 3.24
CA SER A 114 0.60 -17.46 4.67
C SER A 114 0.17 -16.17 5.37
N ARG A 115 -0.19 -16.28 6.65
CA ARG A 115 -0.63 -15.15 7.48
C ARG A 115 0.38 -13.99 7.41
N PHE A 116 1.65 -14.32 7.59
CA PHE A 116 2.75 -13.35 7.51
C PHE A 116 2.80 -12.63 6.15
N ALA A 117 2.65 -13.35 5.04
CA ALA A 117 2.65 -12.72 3.72
C ALA A 117 1.44 -11.80 3.53
N HIS A 118 0.25 -12.24 3.97
CA HIS A 118 -0.97 -11.44 3.88
C HIS A 118 -0.89 -10.14 4.70
N GLU A 119 -0.48 -10.24 5.96
CA GLU A 119 -0.29 -9.10 6.86
C GLU A 119 0.76 -8.14 6.29
N PHE A 120 1.90 -8.65 5.85
CA PHE A 120 2.97 -7.84 5.27
C PHE A 120 2.50 -7.04 4.04
N PHE A 121 1.82 -7.67 3.09
CA PHE A 121 1.35 -6.97 1.88
C PHE A 121 0.27 -5.94 2.22
N ASN A 122 -0.72 -6.28 3.04
CA ASN A 122 -1.79 -5.36 3.43
C ASN A 122 -1.25 -4.15 4.20
N LEU A 123 -0.37 -4.37 5.17
CA LEU A 123 0.24 -3.28 5.95
C LEU A 123 1.09 -2.38 5.06
N SER A 124 1.86 -2.97 4.15
CA SER A 124 2.67 -2.21 3.19
C SER A 124 1.81 -1.36 2.25
N GLU A 125 0.75 -1.94 1.71
CA GLU A 125 -0.20 -1.25 0.83
C GLU A 125 -0.90 -0.09 1.56
N LEU A 126 -1.45 -0.37 2.75
CA LEU A 126 -2.13 0.62 3.58
C LEU A 126 -1.19 1.77 3.98
N TYR A 127 0.04 1.44 4.38
CA TYR A 127 1.05 2.44 4.74
C TYR A 127 1.36 3.37 3.56
N CYS A 128 1.57 2.82 2.37
CA CYS A 128 1.80 3.59 1.17
C CYS A 128 0.61 4.49 0.80
N LEU A 129 -0.61 3.95 0.84
CA LEU A 129 -1.83 4.71 0.55
C LEU A 129 -2.03 5.87 1.52
N LEU A 130 -1.86 5.62 2.82
CA LEU A 130 -1.97 6.66 3.84
C LEU A 130 -0.93 7.76 3.65
N TYR A 131 0.31 7.40 3.29
CA TYR A 131 1.34 8.39 3.00
C TYR A 131 1.00 9.23 1.76
N LEU A 132 0.54 8.60 0.68
CA LEU A 132 0.11 9.29 -0.54
C LEU A 132 -1.07 10.24 -0.25
N LEU A 133 -2.04 9.80 0.55
CA LEU A 133 -3.17 10.62 0.95
C LEU A 133 -2.75 11.79 1.85
N ALA A 134 -1.88 11.55 2.84
CA ALA A 134 -1.41 12.57 3.77
C ALA A 134 -0.48 13.61 3.10
N SER A 135 0.22 13.24 2.04
CA SER A 135 1.11 14.15 1.32
C SER A 135 0.37 15.13 0.40
N GLN A 136 -0.83 14.81 -0.07
CA GLN A 136 -1.66 15.73 -0.87
C GLN A 136 -1.97 17.07 -0.15
N PRO A 137 -2.49 17.10 1.09
CA PRO A 137 -2.71 18.35 1.80
C PRO A 137 -1.40 19.09 2.12
N LEU A 138 -0.29 18.38 2.36
CA LEU A 138 1.02 19.01 2.58
C LEU A 138 1.51 19.75 1.33
N VAL A 139 1.32 19.15 0.14
CA VAL A 139 1.64 19.80 -1.14
C VAL A 139 0.78 21.05 -1.35
N SER A 140 -0.52 20.96 -1.06
CA SER A 140 -1.45 22.08 -1.15
C SER A 140 -1.08 23.21 -0.18
N LEU A 141 -0.79 22.89 1.07
CA LEU A 141 -0.40 23.85 2.10
C LEU A 141 0.91 24.56 1.74
N GLU A 142 1.91 23.83 1.25
CA GLU A 142 3.17 24.44 0.83
C GLU A 142 2.98 25.39 -0.34
N ARG A 143 2.11 25.03 -1.29
CA ARG A 143 1.72 25.94 -2.38
C ARG A 143 1.01 27.18 -1.87
N THR A 144 0.05 27.03 -0.95
CA THR A 144 -0.66 28.17 -0.35
C THR A 144 0.30 29.11 0.38
N ILE A 145 1.25 28.59 1.15
CA ILE A 145 2.25 29.40 1.85
C ILE A 145 3.14 30.14 0.85
N ALA A 146 3.60 29.46 -0.21
CA ALA A 146 4.41 30.09 -1.25
C ALA A 146 3.66 31.23 -1.95
N THR A 147 2.35 31.07 -2.22
CA THR A 147 1.53 32.12 -2.83
C THR A 147 1.26 33.30 -1.88
N LEU A 148 1.04 33.04 -0.58
CA LEU A 148 0.69 34.09 0.38
C LEU A 148 1.90 34.86 0.92
N ARG A 149 3.10 34.26 0.95
CA ARG A 149 4.30 34.84 1.59
C ARG A 149 5.53 34.86 0.69
N VAL A 150 5.37 35.26 -0.57
CA VAL A 150 6.43 35.30 -1.60
C VAL A 150 7.74 35.91 -1.06
N ASP A 151 7.71 37.12 -0.49
CA ASP A 151 8.92 37.85 -0.09
C ASP A 151 9.68 37.27 1.11
N THR A 152 8.97 36.59 2.02
CA THR A 152 9.58 35.97 3.22
C THR A 152 10.01 34.54 2.95
N TYR A 153 9.31 33.86 2.05
CA TYR A 153 9.51 32.45 1.73
C TYR A 153 10.86 32.23 1.02
N GLU A 154 11.25 33.11 0.08
CA GLU A 154 12.55 33.00 -0.61
C GLU A 154 13.75 33.15 0.34
N LYS A 155 13.63 33.98 1.38
CA LYS A 155 14.70 34.20 2.37
C LYS A 155 14.87 33.03 3.36
N CYS A 156 13.80 32.27 3.62
CA CYS A 156 13.78 31.20 4.64
C CYS A 156 13.66 29.77 4.08
N SER A 157 13.62 29.61 2.76
CA SER A 157 13.40 28.35 2.02
C SER A 157 14.10 27.11 2.60
N LYS A 158 15.38 27.19 2.99
CA LYS A 158 16.12 26.04 3.53
C LYS A 158 15.62 25.55 4.89
N LYS A 159 15.07 26.43 5.73
CA LYS A 159 14.57 26.07 7.07
C LYS A 159 13.17 25.44 7.01
N SER A 160 12.32 25.88 6.07
CA SER A 160 10.98 25.32 5.90
C SER A 160 10.99 23.90 5.32
N ALA A 161 11.95 23.56 4.45
CA ALA A 161 12.13 22.18 3.97
C ALA A 161 12.42 21.19 5.12
N ALA A 162 13.33 21.57 6.02
CA ALA A 162 13.69 20.74 7.16
C ALA A 162 12.50 20.52 8.09
N VAL A 163 11.71 21.57 8.35
CA VAL A 163 10.50 21.47 9.16
C VAL A 163 9.44 20.58 8.51
N LEU A 164 9.22 20.69 7.20
CA LEU A 164 8.27 19.82 6.49
C LEU A 164 8.72 18.36 6.44
N TYR A 165 10.03 18.11 6.29
CA TYR A 165 10.57 16.75 6.37
C TYR A 165 10.43 16.17 7.78
N VAL A 166 10.68 16.97 8.82
CA VAL A 166 10.45 16.57 10.21
C VAL A 166 8.97 16.29 10.46
N ILE A 167 8.06 17.14 9.97
CA ILE A 167 6.62 16.91 10.11
C ILE A 167 6.20 15.65 9.36
N ALA A 168 6.66 15.43 8.12
CA ALA A 168 6.35 14.21 7.36
C ALA A 168 6.87 12.95 8.05
N SER A 169 8.09 12.98 8.61
CA SER A 169 8.68 11.85 9.33
C SER A 169 8.05 11.60 10.72
N VAL A 170 7.61 12.66 11.41
CA VAL A 170 6.87 12.55 12.69
C VAL A 170 5.46 12.02 12.44
N SER A 171 4.76 12.51 11.43
CA SER A 171 3.46 11.96 11.01
C SER A 171 3.60 10.47 10.69
N LEU A 172 4.62 10.08 9.93
CA LEU A 172 4.94 8.66 9.67
C LEU A 172 5.18 7.84 10.94
N ARG A 173 5.91 8.37 11.93
CA ARG A 173 6.11 7.67 13.21
C ARG A 173 4.84 7.60 14.05
N PHE A 174 4.03 8.65 14.07
CA PHE A 174 2.76 8.66 14.79
C PHE A 174 1.80 7.62 14.21
N PHE A 175 1.72 7.51 12.88
CA PHE A 175 0.92 6.47 12.22
C PHE A 175 1.48 5.07 12.46
N ASN A 176 2.80 4.87 12.45
CA ASN A 176 3.40 3.60 12.87
C ASN A 176 3.01 3.21 14.30
N ILE A 177 3.03 4.15 15.25
CA ILE A 177 2.61 3.91 16.64
C ILE A 177 1.12 3.55 16.72
N VAL A 178 0.27 4.20 15.92
CA VAL A 178 -1.17 3.90 15.86
C VAL A 178 -1.41 2.49 15.30
N LEU A 179 -0.73 2.11 14.21
CA LEU A 179 -0.81 0.77 13.64
C LEU A 179 -0.31 -0.30 14.63
N GLN A 180 0.83 -0.05 15.28
CA GLN A 180 1.38 -0.95 16.30
C GLN A 180 0.46 -1.06 17.52
N ARG A 181 -0.33 -0.02 17.82
CA ARG A 181 -1.30 -0.04 18.91
C ARG A 181 -2.51 -0.89 18.58
N GLU A 182 -2.99 -0.88 17.33
CA GLU A 182 -4.06 -1.79 16.89
C GLU A 182 -3.59 -3.25 16.94
N GLU A 183 -2.38 -3.53 16.47
CA GLU A 183 -1.78 -4.87 16.51
C GLU A 183 -1.64 -5.41 17.96
N ASN A 184 -1.25 -4.55 18.90
CA ASN A 184 -1.17 -4.91 20.33
C ASN A 184 -2.53 -5.07 21.02
N LEU A 185 -3.58 -4.43 20.52
CA LEU A 185 -4.94 -4.61 21.05
C LEU A 185 -5.52 -5.96 20.62
N GLU A 186 -5.21 -6.42 19.41
CA GLU A 186 -5.58 -7.75 18.95
C GLU A 186 -4.83 -8.85 19.71
N LEU A 187 -3.52 -8.68 19.98
CA LEU A 187 -2.74 -9.65 20.75
C LEU A 187 -3.17 -9.80 22.22
N ASN A 188 -3.69 -8.74 22.84
CA ASN A 188 -4.16 -8.78 24.25
C ASN A 188 -5.63 -9.20 24.39
N SER A 189 -6.33 -9.45 23.28
CA SER A 189 -7.72 -9.91 23.26
C SER A 189 -7.86 -11.42 23.04
N CYS A 190 -6.73 -12.11 22.81
CA CYS A 190 -6.59 -13.57 22.83
C CYS A 190 -6.03 -14.04 24.18
#